data_AF-A0A3N4HI86-F1
#
_entry.id   AF-A0A3N4HI86-F1
#
_cell.length_a   1.000
_cell.length_b   1.000
_cell.length_c   1.000
_cell.angle_alpha   90.00
_cell.angle_beta   90.00
_cell.angle_gamma   90.00
#
_symmetry.space_group_name_H-M   'P 1'
#
loop_
_entity.id
_entity.type
_entity.pdbx_description
1 polymer ?
#
loop_
_entity_poly.entity_id
_entity_poly.type
_entity_poly.pdbx_seq_one_letter_code
_entity_poly.pdbx_strand_id
1 'polypeptide(L)'
;MLSRPVACKEDRKALEARYERMKAKQSALVSRIALFNVRVEDNFNAYKATKICEVYNLPSRPFRPYPTPVFNDLTTPTEGSLDVEELVLYFYTHEFGRWRSNRLLLEKQIAVFTVLFNAYDEMKFIDALYDLIEFAQKEGFYDGEMPDTLMGMIDVQKKLIEAI
;
A
#
# COMPACT_ATOMS: atom_id res chain seq x y z
N MET A 1 18.67 6.56 47.75
CA MET A 1 18.93 5.38 46.90
C MET A 1 17.60 4.96 46.29
N LEU A 2 17.39 5.21 44.99
CA LEU A 2 16.17 4.79 44.30
C LEU A 2 16.38 3.35 43.83
N SER A 3 15.67 2.40 44.45
CA SER A 3 15.68 1.00 44.05
C SER A 3 15.14 0.91 42.63
N ARG A 4 15.96 0.46 41.67
CA ARG A 4 15.49 0.18 40.31
C ARG A 4 14.43 -0.93 40.40
N PRO A 5 13.27 -0.79 39.74
CA PRO A 5 12.29 -1.87 39.68
C PRO A 5 12.94 -3.07 39.01
N VAL A 6 12.86 -4.22 39.66
CA VAL A 6 13.30 -5.51 39.11
C VAL A 6 12.37 -5.82 37.94
N ALA A 7 12.91 -5.88 36.72
CA ALA A 7 12.15 -6.31 35.56
C ALA A 7 11.55 -7.69 35.84
N CYS A 8 10.23 -7.75 35.93
CA CYS A 8 9.52 -9.01 36.12
C CYS A 8 9.66 -9.78 34.81
N LYS A 9 10.55 -10.78 34.77
CA LYS A 9 10.74 -11.66 33.61
C LYS A 9 9.38 -12.24 33.22
N GLU A 10 9.01 -12.13 31.94
CA GLU A 10 7.78 -12.73 31.44
C GLU A 10 7.78 -14.25 31.72
N ASP A 11 6.65 -14.75 32.21
CA ASP A 11 6.44 -16.19 32.38
C ASP A 11 6.58 -16.88 31.01
N ARG A 12 7.17 -18.08 30.99
CA ARG A 12 7.37 -18.88 29.77
C ARG A 12 6.07 -19.07 28.99
N LYS A 13 4.96 -19.31 29.69
CA LYS A 13 3.64 -19.43 29.05
C LYS A 13 3.19 -18.13 28.37
N ALA A 14 3.54 -16.98 28.93
CA ALA A 14 3.24 -15.68 28.34
C ALA A 14 4.07 -15.44 27.08
N LEU A 15 5.37 -15.80 27.10
CA LEU A 15 6.25 -15.74 25.94
C LEU A 15 5.77 -16.64 24.80
N GLU A 16 5.38 -17.88 25.10
CA GLU A 16 4.81 -18.81 24.11
C GLU A 16 3.53 -18.24 23.49
N ALA A 17 2.61 -17.72 24.31
CA ALA A 17 1.38 -17.11 23.80
C ALA A 17 1.64 -15.84 22.96
N ARG A 18 2.65 -15.03 23.32
CA ARG A 18 3.08 -13.86 22.55
C ARG A 18 3.65 -14.28 21.20
N TYR A 19 4.49 -15.32 21.18
CA TYR A 19 5.03 -15.91 19.97
C TYR A 19 3.93 -16.36 19.00
N GLU A 20 2.94 -17.13 19.48
CA GLU A 20 1.83 -17.59 18.64
C GLU A 20 1.03 -16.44 18.02
N ARG A 21 0.73 -15.39 18.80
CA ARG A 21 0.06 -14.18 18.28
C ARG A 21 0.91 -13.48 17.22
N MET A 22 2.22 -13.39 17.42
CA MET A 22 3.15 -12.80 16.46
C MET A 22 3.19 -13.62 15.17
N LYS A 23 3.31 -14.95 15.24
CA LYS A 23 3.27 -15.85 14.07
C LYS A 23 1.95 -15.74 13.30
N ALA A 24 0.82 -15.65 14.00
CA ALA A 24 -0.47 -15.42 13.36
C ALA A 24 -0.50 -14.10 12.58
N LYS A 25 0.03 -13.01 13.15
CA LYS A 25 0.14 -11.72 12.46
C LYS A 25 1.08 -11.76 11.25
N GLN A 26 2.24 -12.41 11.39
CA GLN A 26 3.20 -12.61 10.30
C GLN A 26 2.55 -13.37 9.13
N SER A 27 1.87 -14.48 9.42
CA SER A 27 1.14 -15.26 8.43
C SER A 27 0.05 -14.43 7.74
N ALA A 28 -0.74 -13.69 8.51
CA ALA A 28 -1.78 -12.82 7.96
C ALA A 28 -1.22 -11.73 7.02
N LEU A 29 -0.08 -11.13 7.37
CA LEU A 29 0.59 -10.16 6.50
C LEU A 29 1.06 -10.80 5.19
N VAL A 30 1.72 -11.96 5.26
CA VAL A 30 2.19 -12.69 4.07
C VAL A 30 1.02 -13.03 3.14
N SER A 31 -0.09 -13.54 3.67
CA SER A 31 -1.28 -13.84 2.87
C SER A 31 -1.87 -12.59 2.23
N ARG A 32 -1.92 -11.46 2.96
CA ARG A 32 -2.39 -10.18 2.41
C ARG A 32 -1.51 -9.66 1.28
N ILE A 33 -0.19 -9.76 1.43
CA ILE A 33 0.78 -9.37 0.39
C ILE A 33 0.58 -10.23 -0.86
N ALA A 34 0.50 -11.55 -0.69
CA ALA A 34 0.30 -12.49 -1.80
C ALA A 34 -0.99 -12.19 -2.57
N LEU A 35 -2.12 -12.05 -1.87
CA LEU A 35 -3.41 -11.72 -2.49
C LEU A 35 -3.39 -10.37 -3.22
N PHE A 36 -2.74 -9.36 -2.62
CA PHE A 36 -2.66 -8.05 -3.24
C PHE A 36 -1.75 -8.05 -4.46
N ASN A 37 -0.62 -8.76 -4.43
CA ASN A 37 0.27 -8.90 -5.59
C ASN A 37 -0.45 -9.53 -6.78
N VAL A 38 -1.24 -10.59 -6.57
CA VAL A 38 -2.07 -11.21 -7.61
C VAL A 38 -3.03 -10.19 -8.21
N ARG A 39 -3.77 -9.46 -7.37
CA ARG A 39 -4.70 -8.44 -7.84
C ARG A 39 -4.01 -7.33 -8.66
N VAL A 40 -2.85 -6.84 -8.22
CA VAL A 40 -2.13 -5.80 -8.95
C VAL A 40 -1.59 -6.34 -10.27
N GLU A 41 -1.16 -7.60 -10.32
CA GLU A 41 -0.76 -8.26 -11.56
C GLU A 41 -1.94 -8.37 -12.55
N ASP A 42 -3.11 -8.81 -12.09
CA ASP A 42 -4.33 -8.88 -12.89
C ASP A 42 -4.72 -7.50 -13.45
N ASN A 43 -4.70 -6.48 -12.58
CA ASN A 43 -4.97 -5.09 -12.98
C ASN A 43 -3.95 -4.57 -14.00
N PHE A 44 -2.67 -4.87 -13.81
CA PHE A 44 -1.62 -4.51 -14.74
C PHE A 44 -1.80 -5.18 -16.11
N ASN A 45 -2.15 -6.47 -16.13
CA ASN A 45 -2.39 -7.22 -17.35
C ASN A 45 -3.64 -6.71 -18.08
N ALA A 46 -4.72 -6.40 -17.35
CA ALA A 46 -5.92 -5.78 -17.90
C ALA A 46 -5.61 -4.42 -18.53
N TYR A 47 -4.84 -3.56 -17.82
CA TYR A 47 -4.40 -2.28 -18.36
C TYR A 47 -3.52 -2.46 -19.61
N LYS A 48 -2.55 -3.36 -19.59
CA LYS A 48 -1.70 -3.66 -20.75
C LYS A 48 -2.52 -4.11 -21.96
N ALA A 49 -3.58 -4.90 -21.75
CA ALA A 49 -4.47 -5.35 -22.81
C ALA A 49 -5.24 -4.22 -23.51
N THR A 50 -5.44 -3.06 -22.84
CA THR A 50 -6.07 -1.88 -23.46
C THR A 50 -5.21 -1.24 -24.55
N LYS A 51 -3.91 -1.54 -24.60
CA LYS A 51 -2.93 -0.95 -25.52
C LYS A 51 -2.82 0.58 -25.44
N ILE A 52 -3.33 1.22 -24.39
CA ILE A 52 -3.24 2.68 -24.20
C ILE A 52 -1.78 3.15 -24.29
N CYS A 53 -0.84 2.45 -23.66
CA CYS A 53 0.58 2.81 -23.76
C CYS A 53 1.14 2.71 -25.18
N GLU A 54 0.69 1.75 -25.99
CA GLU A 54 1.13 1.60 -27.39
C GLU A 54 0.52 2.69 -28.27
N VAL A 55 -0.78 2.94 -28.14
CA VAL A 55 -1.53 3.93 -28.93
C VAL A 55 -0.99 5.35 -28.70
N TYR A 56 -0.64 5.68 -27.46
CA TYR A 56 -0.20 7.03 -27.07
C TYR A 56 1.31 7.14 -26.86
N ASN A 57 2.10 6.12 -27.25
CA ASN A 57 3.56 6.07 -27.10
C ASN A 57 4.04 6.41 -25.67
N LEU A 58 3.31 5.92 -24.66
CA LEU A 58 3.65 6.13 -23.25
C LEU A 58 4.61 5.05 -22.77
N PRO A 59 5.56 5.38 -21.87
CA PRO A 59 6.49 4.40 -21.32
C PRO A 59 5.74 3.33 -20.51
N SER A 60 5.83 2.08 -20.95
CA SER A 60 5.32 0.93 -20.18
C SER A 60 6.35 0.54 -19.12
N ARG A 61 5.98 0.70 -17.84
CA ARG A 61 6.79 0.21 -16.72
C ARG A 61 6.43 -1.26 -16.43
N PRO A 62 7.39 -2.14 -16.14
CA PRO A 62 7.08 -3.52 -15.78
C PRO A 62 6.33 -3.59 -14.45
N PHE A 63 5.46 -4.61 -14.31
CA PHE A 63 4.90 -4.97 -13.02
C PHE A 63 6.02 -5.29 -12.02
N ARG A 64 5.89 -4.80 -10.79
CA ARG A 64 6.81 -5.08 -9.69
C ARG A 64 5.99 -5.44 -8.46
N PRO A 65 5.93 -6.72 -8.07
CA PRO A 65 5.24 -7.13 -6.85
C PRO A 65 5.97 -6.60 -5.61
N TYR A 66 5.26 -6.45 -4.51
CA TYR A 66 5.89 -6.25 -3.22
C TYR A 66 6.58 -7.55 -2.78
N PRO A 67 7.83 -7.51 -2.31
CA PRO A 67 8.54 -8.72 -1.90
C PRO A 67 7.84 -9.39 -0.71
N THR A 68 7.77 -10.73 -0.73
CA THR A 68 7.26 -11.48 0.41
C THR A 68 8.27 -11.41 1.56
N PRO A 69 7.89 -10.91 2.74
CA PRO A 69 8.78 -10.85 3.88
C PRO A 69 9.14 -12.26 4.37
N VAL A 70 10.38 -12.42 4.82
CA VAL A 70 10.87 -13.65 5.46
C VAL A 70 11.05 -13.35 6.94
N PHE A 71 10.37 -14.10 7.80
CA PHE A 71 10.45 -13.97 9.24
C PHE A 71 11.26 -15.13 9.82
N ASN A 72 11.97 -14.88 10.91
CA ASN A 72 12.71 -15.96 11.57
C ASN A 72 11.73 -16.88 12.32
N ASP A 73 12.04 -18.18 12.29
CA ASP A 73 11.40 -19.14 13.18
C ASP A 73 12.21 -19.23 14.46
N LEU A 74 11.59 -18.92 15.60
CA LEU A 74 12.28 -18.86 16.88
C LEU A 74 12.16 -20.21 17.58
N THR A 75 13.18 -21.06 17.49
CA THR A 75 13.20 -22.38 18.16
C THR A 75 13.06 -22.26 19.67
N THR A 76 13.50 -21.15 20.27
CA THR A 76 13.31 -20.85 21.70
C THR A 76 13.01 -19.36 21.84
N PRO A 77 11.72 -18.96 21.96
CA PRO A 77 11.33 -17.57 22.10
C PRO A 77 11.89 -16.96 23.38
N THR A 78 12.67 -15.90 23.23
CA THR A 78 13.08 -15.00 24.30
C THR A 78 12.41 -13.65 24.11
N GLU A 79 12.28 -12.86 25.18
CA GLU A 79 11.72 -11.50 25.13
C GLU A 79 12.42 -10.66 24.05
N GLY A 80 13.76 -10.59 24.07
CA GLY A 80 14.52 -9.83 23.08
C GLY A 80 14.37 -10.33 21.64
N SER A 81 14.26 -11.65 21.41
CA SER A 81 13.99 -12.17 20.06
C SER A 81 12.58 -11.84 19.57
N LEU A 82 11.59 -11.81 20.46
CA LEU A 82 10.22 -11.43 20.13
C LEU A 82 10.13 -9.94 19.83
N ASP A 83 10.80 -9.10 20.60
CA ASP A 83 10.84 -7.65 20.37
C ASP A 83 11.40 -7.32 18.97
N VAL A 84 12.48 -8.01 18.56
CA VAL A 84 13.08 -7.82 17.23
C VAL A 84 12.11 -8.26 16.13
N GLU A 85 11.51 -9.45 16.24
CA GLU A 85 10.58 -9.96 15.22
C GLU A 85 9.28 -9.13 15.13
N GLU A 86 8.78 -8.61 16.25
CA GLU A 86 7.63 -7.70 16.27
C GLU A 86 7.99 -6.36 15.61
N LEU A 87 9.20 -5.84 15.83
CA LEU A 87 9.69 -4.65 15.16
C LEU A 87 9.83 -4.85 13.65
N VAL A 88 10.37 -6.00 13.22
CA VAL A 88 10.45 -6.38 11.79
C VAL A 88 9.04 -6.47 11.17
N LEU A 89 8.11 -7.12 11.86
CA LEU A 89 6.70 -7.19 11.44
C LEU A 89 6.07 -5.80 11.33
N TYR A 90 6.36 -4.90 12.26
CA TYR A 90 5.91 -3.52 12.22
C TYR A 90 6.42 -2.80 10.96
N PHE A 91 7.71 -2.90 10.64
CA PHE A 91 8.30 -2.27 9.46
C PHE A 91 7.66 -2.78 8.17
N TYR A 92 7.58 -4.10 7.97
CA TYR A 92 6.96 -4.66 6.78
C TYR A 92 5.48 -4.28 6.65
N THR A 93 4.75 -4.20 7.76
CA THR A 93 3.35 -3.76 7.74
C THR A 93 3.22 -2.32 7.25
N HIS A 94 4.09 -1.42 7.71
CA HIS A 94 4.08 -0.01 7.30
C HIS A 94 4.53 0.17 5.85
N GLU A 95 5.62 -0.48 5.46
CA GLU A 95 6.11 -0.41 4.08
C GLU A 95 5.10 -0.99 3.10
N PHE A 96 4.49 -2.13 3.41
CA PHE A 96 3.42 -2.70 2.61
C PHE A 96 2.21 -1.75 2.53
N GLY A 97 1.83 -1.11 3.64
CA GLY A 97 0.79 -0.08 3.66
C GLY A 97 1.07 1.05 2.67
N ARG A 98 2.26 1.65 2.75
CA ARG A 98 2.68 2.72 1.83
C ARG A 98 2.72 2.26 0.38
N TRP A 99 3.32 1.10 0.12
CA TRP A 99 3.40 0.53 -1.23
C TRP A 99 2.00 0.27 -1.79
N ARG A 100 1.08 -0.28 -0.98
CA ARG A 100 -0.30 -0.52 -1.35
C ARG A 100 -1.03 0.78 -1.72
N SER A 101 -0.91 1.82 -0.90
CA SER A 101 -1.55 3.11 -1.17
C SER A 101 -1.02 3.74 -2.46
N ASN A 102 0.29 3.66 -2.72
CA ASN A 102 0.88 4.08 -4.00
C ASN A 102 0.30 3.30 -5.19
N ARG A 103 0.11 1.98 -5.06
CA ARG A 103 -0.48 1.17 -6.13
C ARG A 103 -1.94 1.53 -6.40
N LEU A 104 -2.73 1.74 -5.35
CA LEU A 104 -4.13 2.16 -5.49
C LEU A 104 -4.24 3.57 -6.08
N LEU A 105 -3.32 4.48 -5.76
CA LEU A 105 -3.26 5.81 -6.39
C LEU A 105 -3.02 5.70 -7.91
N LEU A 106 -2.10 4.84 -8.33
CA LEU A 106 -1.87 4.55 -9.75
C LEU A 106 -3.11 3.94 -10.41
N GLU A 107 -3.84 3.03 -9.75
CA GLU A 107 -5.10 2.49 -10.28
C GLU A 107 -6.14 3.59 -10.51
N LYS A 108 -6.26 4.54 -9.57
CA LYS A 108 -7.16 5.70 -9.72
C LYS A 108 -6.72 6.62 -10.88
N GLN A 109 -5.42 6.86 -11.04
CA GLN A 109 -4.90 7.61 -12.19
C GLN A 109 -5.19 6.92 -13.52
N ILE A 110 -5.01 5.59 -13.59
CA ILE A 110 -5.34 4.79 -14.78
C ILE A 110 -6.83 4.89 -15.11
N ALA A 111 -7.73 4.88 -14.11
CA ALA A 111 -9.15 5.04 -14.34
C ALA A 111 -9.48 6.39 -15.01
N VAL A 112 -8.87 7.48 -14.54
CA VAL A 112 -9.01 8.81 -15.16
C VAL A 112 -8.55 8.79 -16.62
N PHE A 113 -7.36 8.23 -16.89
CA PHE A 113 -6.84 8.13 -18.26
C PHE A 113 -7.71 7.23 -19.16
N THR A 114 -8.28 6.16 -18.62
CA THR A 114 -9.14 5.24 -19.37
C THR A 114 -10.40 5.95 -19.84
N VAL A 115 -11.02 6.77 -18.99
CA VAL A 115 -12.17 7.59 -19.38
C VAL A 115 -11.77 8.62 -20.44
N LEU A 116 -10.63 9.28 -20.24
CA LEU A 116 -10.13 10.30 -21.17
C LEU A 116 -9.86 9.75 -22.59
N PHE A 117 -9.28 8.55 -22.69
CA PHE A 117 -8.74 8.04 -23.96
C PHE A 117 -9.61 7.04 -24.71
N ASN A 118 -10.61 6.40 -24.08
CA ASN A 118 -11.43 5.37 -24.75
C ASN A 118 -12.78 5.89 -25.26
N ALA A 119 -13.53 6.58 -24.40
CA ALA A 119 -14.88 7.06 -24.72
C ALA A 119 -15.20 8.22 -23.79
N TYR A 120 -14.57 9.37 -24.07
CA TYR A 120 -14.67 10.56 -23.23
C TYR A 120 -16.14 10.86 -22.92
N ASP A 121 -16.45 10.80 -21.63
CA ASP A 121 -17.71 11.13 -21.03
C ASP A 121 -17.36 12.09 -19.91
N GLU A 122 -17.77 13.35 -20.08
CA GLU A 122 -17.37 14.45 -19.20
C GLU A 122 -17.77 14.19 -17.74
N MET A 123 -18.96 13.63 -17.51
CA MET A 123 -19.43 13.32 -16.16
C MET A 123 -18.58 12.22 -15.53
N LYS A 124 -18.31 11.13 -16.26
CA LYS A 124 -17.44 10.06 -15.75
C LYS A 124 -16.00 10.51 -15.54
N PHE A 125 -15.53 11.48 -16.34
CA PHE A 125 -14.20 12.03 -16.21
C PHE A 125 -14.08 12.87 -14.93
N ILE A 126 -15.07 13.72 -14.66
CA ILE A 126 -15.17 14.50 -13.42
C ILE A 126 -15.28 13.57 -12.22
N ASP A 127 -16.14 12.55 -12.27
CA ASP A 127 -16.30 11.58 -11.18
C ASP A 127 -14.98 10.85 -10.88
N ALA A 128 -14.25 10.43 -11.93
CA ALA A 128 -12.95 9.77 -11.76
C ALA A 128 -11.88 10.71 -11.15
N LEU A 129 -11.89 12.01 -11.50
CA LEU A 129 -11.02 13.01 -10.90
C LEU A 129 -11.35 13.24 -9.42
N TYR A 130 -12.63 13.34 -9.08
CA TYR A 130 -13.09 13.49 -7.70
C TYR A 130 -12.65 12.29 -6.86
N ASP A 131 -12.92 11.07 -7.34
CA ASP A 131 -12.50 9.81 -6.73
C ASP A 131 -10.97 9.74 -6.48
N LEU A 132 -10.17 10.23 -7.44
CA LEU A 132 -8.72 10.28 -7.31
C LEU A 132 -8.28 11.25 -6.22
N ILE A 133 -8.86 12.46 -6.19
CA ILE A 133 -8.47 13.51 -5.24
C ILE A 133 -8.93 13.15 -3.83
N GLU A 134 -10.16 12.63 -3.66
CA GLU A 134 -10.67 12.17 -2.37
C GLU A 134 -9.79 11.05 -1.80
N PHE A 135 -9.40 10.09 -2.65
CA PHE A 135 -8.45 9.05 -2.27
C PHE A 135 -7.09 9.64 -1.86
N ALA A 136 -6.56 10.58 -2.66
CA ALA A 136 -5.29 11.24 -2.37
C ALA A 136 -5.31 12.01 -1.04
N GLN A 137 -6.42 12.68 -0.71
CA GLN A 137 -6.60 13.35 0.59
C GLN A 137 -6.62 12.37 1.73
N LYS A 138 -7.45 11.32 1.61
CA LYS A 138 -7.60 10.30 2.65
C LYS A 138 -6.30 9.59 2.98
N GLU A 139 -5.47 9.32 1.98
CA GLU A 139 -4.19 8.61 2.13
C GLU A 139 -3.00 9.56 2.38
N GLY A 140 -3.23 10.88 2.42
CA GLY A 140 -2.21 11.88 2.71
C GLY A 140 -1.25 12.21 1.56
N PHE A 141 -1.62 11.89 0.32
CA PHE A 141 -0.89 12.32 -0.88
C PHE A 141 -1.19 13.78 -1.27
N TYR A 142 -2.31 14.32 -0.79
CA TYR A 142 -2.74 15.70 -1.04
C TYR A 142 -3.36 16.27 0.24
N ASP A 143 -2.93 17.46 0.64
CA ASP A 143 -3.38 18.14 1.87
C ASP A 143 -4.20 19.42 1.59
N GLY A 144 -4.35 19.81 0.32
CA GLY A 144 -5.15 20.96 -0.08
C GLY A 144 -6.66 20.67 -0.10
N GLU A 145 -7.46 21.72 -0.29
CA GLU A 145 -8.92 21.62 -0.40
C GLU A 145 -9.35 20.95 -1.72
N MET A 146 -10.54 20.35 -1.74
CA MET A 146 -11.11 19.80 -2.96
C MET A 146 -11.35 20.94 -3.98
N PRO A 147 -10.78 20.89 -5.19
CA PRO A 147 -11.00 21.94 -6.17
C PRO A 147 -12.47 22.03 -6.60
N ASP A 148 -12.96 23.26 -6.75
CA ASP A 148 -14.32 23.58 -7.20
C ASP A 148 -14.45 23.68 -8.73
N THR A 149 -13.32 23.65 -9.45
CA THR A 149 -13.25 23.73 -10.91
C THR A 149 -12.56 22.51 -11.51
N LEU A 150 -13.00 22.12 -12.71
CA LEU A 150 -12.37 21.04 -13.49
C LEU A 150 -10.87 21.30 -13.72
N MET A 151 -10.49 22.56 -14.02
CA MET A 151 -9.08 22.90 -14.22
C MET A 151 -8.26 22.71 -12.94
N GLY A 152 -8.81 23.09 -11.78
CA GLY A 152 -8.17 22.85 -10.49
C GLY A 152 -7.99 21.35 -10.20
N MET A 153 -8.98 20.52 -10.54
CA MET A 153 -8.87 19.06 -10.40
C MET A 153 -7.77 18.47 -11.28
N ILE A 154 -7.69 18.91 -12.54
CA ILE A 154 -6.63 18.50 -13.47
C ILE A 154 -5.24 18.91 -12.96
N ASP A 155 -5.10 20.11 -12.39
CA ASP A 155 -3.83 20.56 -11.85
C ASP A 155 -3.39 19.78 -10.61
N VAL A 156 -4.33 19.37 -9.76
CA VAL A 156 -4.05 18.43 -8.65
C VAL A 156 -3.61 17.07 -9.20
N GLN A 157 -4.31 16.52 -10.20
CA GLN A 157 -3.93 15.26 -10.84
C GLN A 157 -2.48 15.30 -11.37
N LYS A 158 -2.08 16.38 -12.06
CA LYS A 158 -0.71 16.54 -12.57
C LYS A 158 0.32 16.48 -11.44
N LYS A 159 0.09 17.20 -10.34
CA LYS A 159 0.98 17.17 -9.16
C LYS A 159 1.09 15.76 -8.57
N LEU A 160 -0.02 15.03 -8.50
CA LEU A 160 -0.04 13.65 -8.01
C LEU A 160 0.74 12.69 -8.93
N ILE A 161 0.76 12.94 -10.24
CA ILE A 161 1.56 12.13 -11.19
C ILE A 161 3.06 12.38 -10.97
N GLU A 162 3.46 13.63 -10.71
CA GLU A 162 4.86 14.00 -10.48
C GLU A 162 5.41 13.50 -9.12
N ALA A 163 4.53 13.24 -8.16
CA ALA A 163 4.91 12.81 -6.81
C ALA A 163 5.21 11.30 -6.68
N ILE A 164 4.92 10.48 -7.70
CA ILE A 164 5.03 9.00 -7.68
C ILE A 164 6.21 8.49 -8.52
#